data_AF-A0A067FIP4-F1
#
_entry.id   AF-A0A067FIP4-F1
#
_cell.length_a   1.000
_cell.length_b   1.000
_cell.length_c   1.000
_cell.angle_alpha   90.00
_cell.angle_beta   90.00
_cell.angle_gamma   90.00
#
_symmetry.space_group_name_H-M   'P 1'
#
loop_
_entity.id
_entity.type
_entity.pdbx_description
1 polymer ?
#
loop_
_entity_poly.entity_id
_entity_poly.type
_entity_poly.pdbx_seq_one_letter_code
_entity_poly.pdbx_strand_id
1 'polypeptide(L)'
;YAGDSQFGRKNFFSRVGLYKGNPFKYEVTKFLYATSSSPLPAAFIFKSLSSECWHKESNWIGYIAVACDEGKAALGRRDILTAWLRNEQVLDEVERLLGVYDAEDEEASKTITSHTIG
;
A
#
# COMPACT_ATOMS: atom_id res chain seq x y z
N TYR A 1 14.00 -3.32 9.16
CA TYR A 1 13.21 -3.78 8.00
C TYR A 1 12.62 -2.57 7.31
N ALA A 2 13.38 -1.91 6.44
CA ALA A 2 12.88 -0.81 5.63
C ALA A 2 12.20 -1.40 4.38
N GLY A 3 11.03 -0.87 4.01
CA GLY A 3 10.29 -1.35 2.84
C GLY A 3 9.41 -2.58 3.06
N ASP A 4 9.31 -3.14 4.27
CA ASP A 4 8.41 -4.26 4.58
C ASP A 4 7.28 -3.82 5.54
N SER A 5 6.19 -4.58 5.60
CA SER A 5 5.13 -4.36 6.58
C SER A 5 5.67 -4.54 8.00
N GLN A 6 5.43 -3.55 8.87
CA GLN A 6 5.82 -3.62 10.27
C GLN A 6 5.10 -4.75 11.03
N PHE A 7 3.89 -5.12 10.59
CA PHE A 7 3.06 -6.12 11.26
C PHE A 7 2.87 -7.36 10.38
N GLY A 8 2.88 -8.52 11.03
CA GLY A 8 2.56 -9.79 10.37
C GLY A 8 1.05 -9.94 10.10
N ARG A 9 0.72 -10.67 9.03
CA ARG A 9 -0.66 -10.89 8.53
C ARG A 9 -1.69 -11.23 9.62
N LYS A 10 -1.38 -12.20 10.48
CA LYS A 10 -2.32 -12.71 11.51
C LYS A 10 -2.81 -11.63 12.49
N ASN A 11 -1.96 -10.66 12.80
CA ASN A 11 -2.26 -9.60 13.77
C ASN A 11 -2.32 -8.23 13.11
N PHE A 12 -2.45 -8.16 11.78
CA PHE A 12 -2.35 -6.90 11.06
C PHE A 12 -3.43 -5.91 11.54
N PHE A 13 -4.72 -6.29 11.44
CA PHE A 13 -5.83 -5.41 11.82
C PHE A 13 -5.88 -5.08 13.32
N SER A 14 -5.40 -5.96 14.19
CA SER A 14 -5.33 -5.67 15.62
C SER A 14 -4.22 -4.67 15.94
N ARG A 15 -3.09 -4.77 15.26
CA ARG A 15 -1.95 -3.85 15.40
C ARG A 15 -2.21 -2.48 14.78
N VAL A 16 -2.96 -2.39 13.69
CA VAL A 16 -3.34 -1.12 13.06
C VAL A 16 -4.61 -0.48 13.65
N GLY A 17 -5.13 -1.02 14.77
CA GLY A 17 -6.28 -0.43 15.48
C GLY A 17 -7.64 -0.65 14.81
N LEU A 18 -7.73 -1.42 13.73
CA LEU A 18 -8.96 -1.67 12.98
C LEU A 18 -9.75 -2.91 13.45
N TYR A 19 -9.30 -3.58 14.51
CA TYR A 19 -9.94 -4.78 15.03
C TYR A 19 -11.03 -4.50 16.08
N LYS A 20 -10.78 -3.59 17.03
CA LYS A 20 -11.72 -3.33 18.16
C LYS A 20 -12.84 -2.39 17.69
N GLY A 21 -14.09 -2.74 17.99
CA GLY A 21 -15.26 -1.93 17.59
C GLY A 21 -15.66 -2.03 16.12
N ASN A 22 -14.88 -2.73 15.29
CA ASN A 22 -15.22 -2.98 13.89
C ASN A 22 -16.08 -4.26 13.76
N PRO A 23 -17.35 -4.17 13.31
CA PRO A 23 -18.18 -5.34 13.09
C PRO A 23 -17.75 -6.15 11.86
N PHE A 24 -17.01 -5.53 10.94
CA PHE A 24 -16.53 -6.15 9.71
C PHE A 24 -15.14 -6.75 9.94
N LYS A 25 -15.10 -8.02 10.36
CA LYS A 25 -13.85 -8.75 10.60
C LYS A 25 -13.25 -9.29 9.31
N TYR A 26 -11.97 -9.01 9.11
CA TYR A 26 -11.19 -9.50 7.98
C TYR A 26 -9.91 -10.19 8.46
N GLU A 27 -9.44 -11.14 7.66
CA GLU A 27 -8.13 -11.77 7.82
C GLU A 27 -7.27 -11.48 6.58
N VAL A 28 -6.04 -11.02 6.80
CA VAL A 28 -5.08 -10.79 5.71
C VAL A 28 -4.56 -12.12 5.20
N THR A 29 -4.82 -12.43 3.93
CA THR A 29 -4.37 -13.67 3.29
C THR A 29 -2.99 -13.51 2.67
N LYS A 30 -2.76 -12.40 1.98
CA LYS A 30 -1.48 -12.10 1.30
C LYS A 30 -1.07 -10.65 1.47
N PHE A 31 0.24 -10.45 1.55
CA PHE A 31 0.87 -9.16 1.36
C PHE A 31 1.32 -9.02 -0.09
N LEU A 32 1.19 -7.80 -0.61
CA LEU A 32 1.56 -7.43 -1.96
C LEU A 32 2.88 -6.69 -1.91
N TYR A 33 3.80 -7.12 -2.75
CA TYR A 33 5.11 -6.49 -2.92
C TYR A 33 5.29 -6.13 -4.38
N ALA A 34 5.86 -4.95 -4.65
CA ALA A 34 6.20 -4.53 -6.00
C ALA A 34 7.69 -4.19 -6.10
N THR A 35 8.19 -4.36 -7.32
CA THR A 35 9.52 -3.99 -7.76
C THR A 35 9.40 -3.21 -9.07
N SER A 36 10.49 -2.56 -9.50
CA SER A 36 10.57 -1.86 -10.77
C SER A 36 11.83 -2.28 -11.49
N SER A 37 11.70 -2.60 -12.78
CA SER A 37 12.84 -2.87 -13.67
C SER A 37 13.62 -1.60 -14.01
N SER A 38 12.95 -0.45 -13.96
CA SER A 38 13.55 0.86 -14.20
C SER A 38 13.88 1.55 -12.88
N PRO A 39 14.97 2.34 -12.81
CA PRO A 39 15.30 3.09 -11.60
C PRO A 39 14.19 4.12 -11.32
N LEU A 40 13.49 3.94 -10.21
CA LEU A 40 12.51 4.89 -9.70
C LEU A 40 13.11 5.71 -8.56
N PRO A 41 12.63 6.94 -8.33
CA PRO A 41 12.95 7.70 -7.12
C PRO A 41 12.67 6.87 -5.86
N ALA A 42 13.45 7.11 -4.80
CA ALA A 42 13.33 6.37 -3.54
C ALA A 42 11.94 6.52 -2.88
N ALA A 43 11.18 7.56 -3.26
CA ALA A 43 9.78 7.75 -2.88
C ALA A 43 8.88 6.57 -3.26
N PHE A 44 9.17 5.87 -4.38
CA PHE A 44 8.36 4.75 -4.88
C PHE A 44 8.82 3.40 -4.31
N ILE A 45 10.13 3.16 -4.29
CA ILE A 45 10.73 1.93 -3.76
C ILE A 45 11.90 2.31 -2.87
N PHE A 46 11.68 2.25 -1.55
CA PHE A 46 12.74 2.45 -0.57
C PHE A 46 13.75 1.33 -0.63
N LYS A 47 14.98 1.66 -1.02
CA LYS A 47 16.12 0.74 -0.92
C LYS A 47 16.72 0.88 0.47
N SER A 48 16.85 -0.25 1.19
CA SER A 48 17.58 -0.28 2.45
C SER A 48 19.05 0.09 2.22
N LEU A 49 19.58 0.96 3.10
CA LEU A 49 21.00 1.34 3.10
C LEU A 49 21.90 0.25 3.70
N SER A 50 21.32 -0.76 4.37
CA SER A 50 22.06 -1.91 4.90
C SER A 50 22.31 -2.97 3.83
N SER A 51 23.56 -3.46 3.76
CA SER A 51 24.00 -4.56 2.89
C SER A 51 23.33 -5.91 3.21
N GLU A 52 22.82 -6.07 4.44
CA GLU A 52 22.17 -7.27 4.98
C GLU A 52 20.65 -7.31 4.72
N CYS A 53 20.13 -6.39 3.93
CA CYS A 53 18.70 -6.36 3.64
C CYS A 53 18.24 -7.57 2.82
N TRP A 54 17.19 -8.23 3.30
CA TRP A 54 16.57 -9.39 2.66
C TRP A 54 15.88 -9.08 1.33
N HIS A 55 15.32 -7.86 1.17
CA HIS A 55 14.69 -7.41 -0.08
C HIS A 55 15.31 -6.08 -0.51
N LYS A 56 16.17 -6.13 -1.53
CA LYS A 56 16.90 -4.94 -2.02
C LYS A 56 16.12 -4.12 -3.03
N GLU A 57 15.11 -4.73 -3.66
CA GLU A 57 14.42 -4.16 -4.82
C GLU A 57 12.88 -4.25 -4.74
N SER A 58 12.34 -4.85 -3.67
CA SER A 58 10.91 -5.07 -3.52
C SER A 58 10.40 -4.51 -2.22
N ASN A 59 9.32 -3.73 -2.30
CA ASN A 59 8.69 -3.10 -1.15
C ASN A 59 7.26 -3.58 -0.97
N TRP A 60 6.82 -3.63 0.28
CA TRP A 60 5.43 -3.83 0.65
C TRP A 60 4.60 -2.67 0.15
N ILE A 61 3.58 -2.97 -0.65
CA ILE A 61 2.69 -1.98 -1.26
C ILE A 61 1.23 -2.22 -0.92
N GLY A 62 0.90 -3.18 -0.07
CA GLY A 62 -0.49 -3.44 0.28
C GLY A 62 -0.79 -4.88 0.67
N TYR A 63 -2.07 -5.19 0.73
CA TYR A 63 -2.55 -6.49 1.19
C TYR A 63 -3.88 -6.90 0.56
N ILE A 64 -4.11 -8.21 0.57
CA ILE A 64 -5.40 -8.82 0.27
C ILE A 64 -5.93 -9.41 1.57
N ALA A 65 -7.16 -9.08 1.92
CA ALA A 65 -7.86 -9.59 3.08
C ALA A 65 -9.23 -10.15 2.69
N VAL A 66 -9.70 -11.15 3.43
CA VAL A 66 -10.99 -11.79 3.20
C VAL A 66 -11.83 -11.66 4.47
N ALA A 67 -13.11 -11.35 4.32
CA ALA A 67 -14.03 -11.25 5.43
C ALA A 67 -14.18 -12.63 6.13
N CYS A 68 -13.96 -12.67 7.44
CA CYS A 68 -14.20 -13.84 8.28
C CYS A 68 -15.70 -14.17 8.29
N ASP A 69 -16.10 -15.30 8.88
CA ASP A 69 -17.53 -15.67 8.95
C ASP A 69 -18.38 -14.66 9.71
N GLU A 70 -17.82 -14.09 10.78
CA GLU A 70 -18.41 -12.97 11.52
C GLU A 70 -18.58 -11.73 10.63
N GLY A 71 -17.52 -11.37 9.88
CA GLY A 71 -17.57 -10.24 8.95
C GLY A 71 -18.54 -10.48 7.79
N LYS A 72 -18.63 -11.71 7.28
CA LYS A 72 -19.60 -12.12 6.27
C LYS A 72 -21.03 -12.02 6.79
N ALA A 73 -21.28 -12.44 8.03
CA ALA A 73 -22.60 -12.31 8.65
C ALA A 73 -23.02 -10.84 8.76
N ALA A 74 -22.09 -9.95 9.12
CA ALA A 74 -22.33 -8.51 9.18
C ALA A 74 -22.52 -7.86 7.78
N LEU A 75 -21.78 -8.31 6.77
CA LEU A 75 -21.83 -7.76 5.39
C LEU A 75 -22.91 -8.39 4.51
N GLY A 76 -23.46 -9.54 4.91
CA GLY A 76 -24.38 -10.35 4.10
C GLY A 76 -23.73 -11.09 2.92
N ARG A 77 -22.41 -10.96 2.72
CA ARG A 77 -21.66 -11.58 1.61
C ARG A 77 -20.20 -11.84 1.98
N ARG A 78 -19.52 -12.73 1.25
CA ARG A 78 -18.06 -12.91 1.40
C ARG A 78 -17.36 -11.80 0.65
N ASP A 79 -16.79 -10.86 1.39
CA ASP A 79 -16.07 -9.72 0.84
C ASP A 79 -14.57 -10.01 0.75
N ILE A 80 -13.94 -9.59 -0.36
CA ILE A 80 -12.50 -9.68 -0.59
C ILE A 80 -11.99 -8.26 -0.76
N LEU A 81 -11.20 -7.82 0.21
CA LEU A 81 -10.62 -6.49 0.27
C LEU A 81 -9.20 -6.55 -0.31
N THR A 82 -8.92 -5.70 -1.30
CA THR A 82 -7.55 -5.45 -1.77
C THR A 82 -7.24 -3.99 -1.52
N ALA A 83 -6.21 -3.73 -0.72
CA ALA A 83 -5.78 -2.38 -0.37
C ALA A 83 -4.33 -2.16 -0.83
N TRP A 84 -4.07 -1.00 -1.42
CA TRP A 84 -2.76 -0.57 -1.88
C TRP A 84 -2.29 0.65 -1.07
N LEU A 85 -1.01 0.72 -0.78
CA LEU A 85 -0.41 1.79 -0.02
C LEU A 85 -0.33 3.04 -0.87
N ARG A 86 -0.86 4.15 -0.34
CA ARG A 86 -0.58 5.49 -0.82
C ARG A 86 0.57 6.04 0.02
N ASN A 87 1.66 6.46 -0.62
CA ASN A 87 2.76 7.13 0.06
C ASN A 87 2.65 8.64 -0.22
N GLU A 88 2.70 9.48 0.81
CA GLU A 88 2.66 10.94 0.64
C GLU A 88 3.82 11.45 -0.21
N GLN A 89 5.01 10.87 -0.03
CA GLN A 89 6.19 11.20 -0.83
C GLN A 89 6.01 10.85 -2.32
N VAL A 90 5.16 9.87 -2.64
CA VAL A 90 4.81 9.55 -4.04
C VAL A 90 3.94 10.65 -4.64
N LEU A 91 3.06 11.26 -3.85
CA LEU A 91 2.23 12.37 -4.34
C LEU A 91 3.06 13.62 -4.54
N ASP A 92 3.92 13.94 -3.58
CA ASP A 92 4.84 15.08 -3.67
C ASP A 92 5.71 14.95 -4.93
N GLU A 93 6.20 13.74 -5.21
CA GLU A 93 6.97 13.47 -6.42
C GLU A 93 6.12 13.53 -7.70
N VAL A 94 4.87 13.06 -7.66
CA VAL A 94 3.94 13.22 -8.80
C VAL A 94 3.60 14.69 -9.03
N GLU A 95 3.43 15.50 -7.99
CA GLU A 95 3.22 16.95 -8.09
C GLU A 95 4.46 17.67 -8.62
N ARG A 96 5.67 17.27 -8.16
CA ARG A 96 6.92 17.75 -8.72
C ARG A 96 7.04 17.44 -10.21
N LEU A 97 6.69 16.22 -10.64
CA LEU A 97 6.71 15.82 -12.05
C LEU A 97 5.70 16.61 -12.88
N LEU A 98 4.47 16.79 -12.38
CA LEU A 98 3.48 17.64 -13.06
C LEU A 98 4.00 19.06 -13.27
N GLY A 99 4.67 19.65 -12.28
CA GLY A 99 5.29 20.97 -12.40
C GLY A 99 6.41 21.04 -13.45
N VAL A 100 7.12 19.93 -13.71
CA VAL A 100 8.12 19.86 -14.80
C VAL A 100 7.42 19.87 -16.16
N TYR A 101 6.40 19.05 -16.36
CA TYR A 101 5.69 18.97 -17.65
C TYR A 101 4.89 20.24 -17.96
N ASP A 102 4.30 20.88 -16.94
CA ASP A 102 3.65 22.19 -17.08
C ASP A 102 4.65 23.28 -17.52
N ALA A 103 5.89 23.24 -17.00
CA ALA A 103 6.95 24.15 -17.42
C ALA A 103 7.48 23.86 -18.84
N GLU A 104 7.28 22.65 -19.35
CA GLU A 104 7.65 22.23 -20.71
C GLU A 104 6.48 22.39 -21.71
N ASP A 105 5.36 22.98 -21.28
CA ASP A 105 4.14 23.15 -22.09
C ASP A 105 3.56 21.79 -22.59
N GLU A 106 3.85 20.70 -21.86
CA GLU A 106 3.40 19.35 -22.17
C GLU A 106 2.18 18.97 -21.32
N GLU A 107 1.08 18.58 -21.98
CA GLU A 107 -0.17 18.24 -21.28
C GLU A 107 -0.07 16.87 -20.59
N ALA A 108 0.13 16.88 -19.27
CA ALA A 108 0.21 15.68 -18.45
C ALA A 108 -1.13 15.32 -17.79
N SER A 109 -1.66 14.11 -18.05
CA SER A 109 -2.85 13.60 -17.36
C SER A 109 -2.50 12.82 -16.09
N LYS A 110 -3.11 13.16 -14.95
CA LYS A 110 -2.93 12.44 -13.67
C LYS A 110 -4.21 11.66 -13.32
N THR A 111 -4.07 10.34 -13.14
CA THR A 111 -5.13 9.48 -12.61
C THR A 111 -4.65 8.77 -11.35
N ILE A 112 -5.18 9.16 -10.19
CA ILE A 112 -4.93 8.46 -8.92
C ILE A 112 -6.14 7.59 -8.60
N THR A 113 -6.00 6.27 -8.71
CA THR A 113 -7.00 5.32 -8.21
C THR A 113 -6.52 4.75 -6.88
N SER A 114 -6.77 5.47 -5.78
CA SER A 114 -6.65 4.90 -4.43
C SER A 114 -7.74 5.46 -3.53
N HIS A 115 -8.55 4.58 -2.94
CA HIS A 115 -9.35 4.93 -1.78
C HIS A 115 -8.60 4.41 -0.56
N THR A 116 -8.02 5.33 0.23
CA THR A 116 -7.60 5.00 1.59
C THR A 116 -8.22 6.01 2.53
N ILE A 117 -8.92 5.47 3.53
CA ILE A 117 -9.43 6.17 4.71
C ILE A 117 -8.19 6.62 5.50
N GLY A 118 -7.77 7.86 5.28
CA GLY A 118 -6.95 8.63 6.21
C GLY A 118 -7.86 9.62 6.92
#